data_AF-X1QSF2-F1
#
_entry.id   AF-X1QSF2-F1
#
_cell.length_a   1.000
_cell.length_b   1.000
_cell.length_c   1.000
_cell.angle_alpha   90.00
_cell.angle_beta   90.00
_cell.angle_gamma   90.00
#
_symmetry.space_group_name_H-M   'P 1'
#
loop_
_entity.id
_entity.type
_entity.pdbx_description
1 polymer ?
#
loop_
_entity_poly.entity_id
_entity_poly.type
_entity_poly.pdbx_seq_one_letter_code
_entity_poly.pdbx_strand_id
1 'polypeptide(L)'
;AKDFELPLDYADIDKIVILGMGGSAIGGDLVRSLASSTEKLVIFVHRDYDLPGFLDDRTLVIASSYSGNTEETLSGFSWALERKHK
;
A
#
# COMPACT_ATOMS: atom_id res chain seq x y z
N ALA A 1 19.66 -0.85 12.54
CA ALA A 1 19.00 -0.47 11.28
C ALA A 1 19.73 0.76 10.73
N LYS A 2 19.85 0.94 9.42
CA LYS A 2 20.27 2.25 8.89
C LYS A 2 19.17 3.25 9.23
N ASP A 3 19.54 4.49 9.54
CA ASP A 3 18.57 5.57 9.65
C ASP A 3 17.90 5.73 8.28
N PHE A 4 16.60 5.45 8.24
CA PHE A 4 15.75 5.61 7.08
C PHE A 4 14.79 6.75 7.40
N GLU A 5 15.12 7.93 6.90
CA GLU A 5 14.27 9.10 7.05
C GLU A 5 13.14 9.04 6.01
N LEU A 6 11.91 9.05 6.50
CA LEU A 6 10.74 9.15 5.64
C LEU A 6 10.58 10.59 5.15
N PRO A 7 10.15 10.81 3.90
CA PRO A 7 9.81 12.14 3.43
C PRO A 7 8.73 12.79 4.30
N LEU A 8 8.88 14.06 4.65
CA LEU A 8 8.01 14.75 5.61
C LEU A 8 6.54 14.78 5.20
N ASP A 9 6.29 14.82 3.89
CA ASP A 9 4.98 14.83 3.26
C ASP A 9 4.26 13.47 3.32
N TYR A 10 4.84 12.45 3.97
CA TYR A 10 4.15 11.20 4.32
C TYR A 10 3.30 11.37 5.59
N ALA A 11 3.54 12.42 6.39
CA ALA A 11 2.71 12.73 7.56
C ALA A 11 1.26 13.12 7.19
N ASP A 12 1.04 13.52 5.93
CA ASP A 12 -0.27 13.90 5.40
C ASP A 12 -1.07 12.72 4.83
N ILE A 13 -0.54 11.50 4.85
CA ILE A 13 -1.24 10.30 4.37
C ILE A 13 -2.38 9.92 5.34
N ASP A 14 -3.56 9.67 4.79
CA ASP A 14 -4.72 9.16 5.54
C ASP A 14 -5.25 7.82 5.00
N LYS A 15 -4.73 7.36 3.86
CA LYS A 15 -5.08 6.07 3.24
C LYS A 15 -3.83 5.29 2.88
N ILE A 16 -3.82 3.99 3.16
CA ILE A 16 -2.78 3.07 2.72
C ILE A 16 -3.45 1.97 1.90
N VAL A 17 -2.88 1.67 0.74
CA VAL A 17 -3.27 0.54 -0.10
C VAL A 17 -2.10 -0.42 -0.19
N ILE A 18 -2.27 -1.62 0.36
CA ILE A 18 -1.28 -2.68 0.34
C ILE A 18 -1.61 -3.62 -0.80
N LEU A 19 -0.76 -3.67 -1.82
CA LEU A 19 -0.85 -4.61 -2.92
C LEU A 19 -0.15 -5.91 -2.54
N GLY A 20 -0.84 -7.03 -2.68
CA GLY A 20 -0.20 -8.32 -2.43
C GLY A 20 -1.17 -9.48 -2.53
N MET A 21 -0.62 -10.65 -2.85
CA MET A 21 -1.36 -11.91 -2.93
C MET A 21 -0.89 -12.89 -1.86
N GLY A 22 -1.76 -13.83 -1.48
CA GLY A 22 -1.43 -14.90 -0.53
C GLY A 22 -0.80 -14.38 0.77
N GLY A 23 0.39 -14.89 1.11
CA GLY A 23 1.12 -14.50 2.33
C GLY A 23 1.42 -12.99 2.44
N SER A 24 1.69 -12.32 1.32
CA SER A 24 1.92 -10.88 1.30
C SER A 24 0.66 -10.09 1.68
N ALA A 25 -0.51 -10.56 1.24
CA ALA A 25 -1.79 -9.98 1.61
C ALA A 25 -2.12 -10.21 3.10
N ILE A 26 -1.78 -11.39 3.63
CA ILE A 26 -1.99 -11.73 5.05
C ILE A 26 -1.21 -10.76 5.95
N GLY A 27 0.02 -10.41 5.59
CA GLY A 27 0.79 -9.40 6.31
C GLY A 27 0.10 -8.03 6.31
N GLY A 28 -0.48 -7.63 5.18
CA GLY A 28 -1.28 -6.42 5.07
C GLY A 28 -2.54 -6.44 5.95
N ASP A 29 -3.26 -7.57 6.02
CA ASP A 29 -4.43 -7.72 6.88
C ASP A 29 -4.08 -7.66 8.37
N LEU A 30 -2.93 -8.21 8.76
CA LEU A 30 -2.43 -8.10 10.13
C LEU A 30 -2.15 -6.63 10.48
N VAL A 31 -1.47 -5.89 9.60
CA VAL A 31 -1.20 -4.46 9.78
C VAL A 31 -2.50 -3.67 9.88
N ARG A 32 -3.46 -3.90 8.98
CA ARG A 32 -4.80 -3.28 9.05
C ARG A 32 -5.48 -3.55 10.39
N SER A 33 -5.41 -4.78 10.88
CA SER A 33 -6.05 -5.17 12.14
C SER A 33 -5.38 -4.48 13.34
N LEU A 34 -4.06 -4.41 13.36
CA LEU A 34 -3.29 -3.72 14.41
C LEU A 34 -3.54 -2.21 14.41
N ALA A 35 -3.65 -1.61 13.23
CA ALA A 35 -3.89 -0.18 13.07
C ALA A 35 -5.37 0.22 13.20
N SER A 36 -6.30 -0.73 13.40
CA SER A 36 -7.75 -0.48 13.37
C SER A 36 -8.25 0.53 14.41
N SER A 37 -7.52 0.74 15.50
CA SER A 37 -7.82 1.77 16.51
C SER A 37 -7.33 3.18 16.14
N THR A 38 -6.63 3.32 15.01
CA THR A 38 -6.12 4.61 14.54
C THR A 38 -7.21 5.32 13.75
N GLU A 39 -7.89 6.29 14.38
CA GLU A 39 -9.08 6.93 13.78
C GLU A 39 -8.83 7.67 12.45
N LYS A 40 -7.58 8.04 12.16
CA LYS A 40 -7.23 8.86 10.97
C LYS A 40 -6.74 8.07 9.76
N LEU A 41 -6.52 6.76 9.90
CA LEU A 41 -5.81 5.97 8.89
C LEU A 41 -6.67 4.82 8.39
N VAL A 42 -6.96 4.81 7.10
CA VAL A 42 -7.68 3.71 6.45
C VAL A 42 -6.69 2.82 5.70
N ILE A 43 -6.68 1.52 6.02
CA ILE A 43 -5.79 0.56 5.36
C ILE A 43 -6.63 -0.43 4.53
N PHE A 44 -6.34 -0.49 3.23
CA PHE A 44 -6.93 -1.41 2.27
C PHE A 44 -5.89 -2.45 1.84
N VAL A 45 -6.29 -3.72 1.79
CA VAL A 45 -5.48 -4.78 1.20
C VAL A 45 -6.08 -5.12 -0.16
N HIS A 46 -5.35 -4.80 -1.22
CA HIS A 46 -5.76 -5.00 -2.60
C HIS A 46 -5.12 -6.27 -3.16
N ARG A 47 -5.96 -7.18 -3.61
CA ARG A 47 -5.61 -8.55 -4.03
C ARG A 47 -6.05 -8.83 -5.46
N ASP A 48 -5.98 -7.81 -6.30
CA ASP A 48 -6.45 -7.84 -7.67
C ASP A 48 -5.50 -7.02 -8.55
N TYR A 49 -5.75 -7.02 -9.85
CA TYR A 49 -5.08 -6.17 -10.82
C TYR A 49 -5.45 -4.69 -10.60
N ASP A 50 -4.68 -3.81 -11.23
CA ASP A 50 -4.86 -2.36 -11.20
C ASP A 50 -4.98 -1.79 -9.76
N LEU A 51 -5.58 -0.61 -9.62
CA LEU A 51 -5.82 0.05 -8.34
C LEU A 51 -7.27 0.51 -8.19
N PRO A 52 -7.79 0.55 -6.95
CA PRO A 52 -9.12 1.09 -6.68
C PRO A 52 -9.30 2.53 -7.18
N GLY A 53 -10.49 2.89 -7.67
CA GLY A 53 -10.75 4.23 -8.19
C GLY A 53 -10.75 5.38 -7.17
N PHE A 54 -10.60 5.09 -5.86
CA PHE A 54 -10.65 6.08 -4.79
C PHE A 54 -9.29 6.67 -4.41
N LEU A 55 -8.20 6.23 -5.04
CA LEU A 55 -6.85 6.72 -4.74
C LEU A 55 -6.73 8.21 -5.04
N ASP A 56 -6.09 8.93 -4.11
CA ASP A 56 -5.81 10.36 -4.19
C ASP A 56 -4.37 10.67 -3.74
N ASP A 57 -4.00 11.95 -3.72
CA ASP A 57 -2.66 12.41 -3.33
C ASP A 57 -2.30 12.14 -1.86
N ARG A 58 -3.30 11.77 -1.03
CA ARG A 58 -3.15 11.42 0.38
C ARG A 58 -3.15 9.89 0.59
N THR A 59 -2.99 9.14 -0.49
CA THR A 59 -2.89 7.68 -0.46
C THR A 59 -1.46 7.22 -0.68
N LEU A 60 -0.99 6.34 0.22
CA LEU A 60 0.29 5.62 0.10
C LEU A 60 0.06 4.21 -0.44
N VAL A 61 0.78 3.82 -1.49
CA VAL A 61 0.72 2.48 -2.07
C VAL A 61 1.93 1.66 -1.63
N ILE A 62 1.69 0.50 -1.01
CA ILE A 62 2.74 -0.43 -0.58
C ILE A 62 2.64 -1.71 -1.38
N ALA A 63 3.60 -1.97 -2.26
CA ALA A 63 3.69 -3.24 -2.98
C ALA A 63 4.45 -4.29 -2.15
N SER A 64 3.79 -5.41 -1.86
CA SER A 64 4.36 -6.54 -1.12
C SER A 64 4.22 -7.82 -1.93
N SER A 65 5.35 -8.38 -2.35
CA SER A 65 5.41 -9.67 -3.03
C SER A 65 6.64 -10.44 -2.58
N TYR A 66 6.44 -11.67 -2.12
CA TYR A 66 7.54 -12.57 -1.76
C TYR A 66 8.41 -12.94 -2.97
N SER A 67 7.79 -13.22 -4.13
CA SER A 67 8.51 -13.59 -5.35
C SER A 67 9.07 -12.39 -6.09
N GLY A 68 8.57 -11.18 -5.80
CA GLY A 68 8.85 -9.96 -6.57
C GLY A 68 8.18 -9.90 -7.94
N ASN A 69 7.47 -10.96 -8.35
CA ASN A 69 6.95 -11.15 -9.71
C ASN A 69 5.44 -11.41 -9.77
N THR A 70 4.73 -11.20 -8.65
CA THR A 70 3.26 -11.37 -8.62
C THR A 70 2.63 -10.37 -9.59
N GLU A 71 1.95 -10.87 -10.62
CA GLU A 71 1.44 -10.07 -11.73
C GLU A 71 0.45 -8.99 -11.27
N GLU A 72 -0.47 -9.36 -10.37
CA GLU A 72 -1.45 -8.44 -9.77
C GLU A 72 -0.76 -7.29 -9.02
N THR A 73 0.28 -7.62 -8.24
CA THR A 73 1.05 -6.63 -7.48
C THR A 73 1.85 -5.71 -8.40
N LEU A 74 2.45 -6.25 -9.46
CA LEU A 74 3.19 -5.46 -10.45
C LEU A 74 2.27 -4.58 -11.28
N SER A 75 1.08 -5.05 -11.63
CA SER A 75 0.04 -4.28 -12.32
C SER A 75 -0.34 -3.05 -11.50
N GLY A 76 -0.71 -3.23 -10.22
CA GLY A 76 -1.04 -2.12 -9.34
C GLY A 76 0.14 -1.18 -9.09
N PHE A 77 1.36 -1.71 -8.91
CA PHE A 77 2.55 -0.90 -8.69
C PHE A 77 2.89 -0.03 -9.92
N SER A 78 2.82 -0.60 -11.12
CA SER A 78 3.08 0.13 -12.37
C SER A 78 2.07 1.25 -12.56
N TRP A 79 0.78 0.97 -12.32
CA TRP A 79 -0.27 1.97 -12.36
C TRP A 79 -0.02 3.13 -11.40
N ALA A 80 0.40 2.82 -10.16
CA ALA A 80 0.72 3.82 -9.13
C ALA A 80 1.89 4.72 -9.56
N LEU A 81 2.95 4.10 -10.11
CA LEU A 81 4.15 4.79 -10.55
C LEU A 81 3.88 5.75 -11.72
N GLU A 82 3.09 5.32 -12.71
CA GLU A 82 2.70 6.15 -13.86
C GLU A 82 1.95 7.41 -13.45
N ARG A 83 1.15 7.32 -12.38
CA ARG A 83 0.35 8.42 -11.82
C ARG A 83 1.04 9.17 -10.69
N LYS A 84 2.29 8.79 -10.37
CA LYS A 84 3.10 9.41 -9.32
C LYS A 84 2.46 9.38 -7.94
N HIS A 85 1.70 8.31 -7.65
CA HIS A 85 1.30 8.03 -6.27
C HIS A 85 2.53 7.71 -5.41
N LYS A 86 2.41 8.00 -4.11
CA LYS A 86 3.45 7.76 -3.10
C LYS A 86 3.58 6.29 -2.75
#